data_AF-A0A3Q0IY50-F1
#
_entry.id   AF-A0A3Q0IY50-F1
#
_cell.length_a   1.000
_cell.length_b   1.000
_cell.length_c   1.000
_cell.angle_alpha   90.00
_cell.angle_beta   90.00
_cell.angle_gamma   90.00
#
_symmetry.space_group_name_H-M   'P 1'
#
loop_
_entity.id
_entity.type
_entity.pdbx_description
1 polymer ?
#
loop_
_entity_poly.entity_id
_entity_poly.type
_entity_poly.pdbx_seq_one_letter_code
_entity_poly.pdbx_strand_id
1 'polypeptide(L)'
;MNPISLAQSMLSVFYIGVVSGTITHVIDLGHKLEESSIAWDLKSGFYYTKKIGRYSVPPNNTWYAANEFMTPEHIGTHLDAPYHFNEKGWTVEQIPVEHLK
;
A
#
# COMPACT_ATOMS: atom_id res chain seq x y z
N MET A 1 -2.57 61.31 -24.18
CA MET A 1 -2.14 60.70 -22.91
C MET A 1 -3.16 59.64 -22.53
N ASN A 2 -2.77 58.37 -22.66
CA ASN A 2 -3.44 57.19 -22.10
C ASN A 2 -2.48 56.00 -22.31
N PRO A 3 -1.85 55.44 -21.26
CA PRO A 3 -1.19 54.15 -21.33
C PRO A 3 -1.91 53.14 -20.41
N ILE A 4 -2.60 52.16 -20.99
CA ILE A 4 -3.17 50.98 -20.31
C ILE A 4 -3.13 49.88 -21.38
N SER A 5 -2.60 48.67 -21.24
CA SER A 5 -2.01 47.92 -20.12
C SER A 5 -1.17 46.82 -20.79
N LEU A 6 0.12 46.69 -20.50
CA LEU A 6 0.89 45.51 -20.86
C LEU A 6 0.61 44.47 -19.77
N ALA A 7 -0.20 43.45 -20.09
CA ALA A 7 -0.43 42.33 -19.19
C ALA A 7 0.90 41.59 -18.99
N GLN A 8 1.53 41.80 -17.83
CA GLN A 8 2.64 40.98 -17.36
C GLN A 8 2.09 39.57 -17.09
N SER A 9 2.39 38.64 -17.98
CA SER A 9 2.20 37.22 -17.73
C SER A 9 3.05 36.82 -16.52
N MET A 10 2.38 36.46 -15.42
CA MET A 10 3.05 35.84 -14.29
C MET A 10 3.50 34.44 -14.71
N LEU A 11 4.77 34.34 -15.07
CA LEU A 11 5.43 33.06 -15.26
C LEU A 11 5.66 32.45 -13.86
N SER A 12 4.70 31.66 -13.39
CA SER A 12 4.86 30.87 -12.18
C SER A 12 5.88 29.76 -12.45
N VAL A 13 7.14 30.01 -12.09
CA VAL A 13 8.19 28.99 -12.08
C VAL A 13 7.93 28.06 -10.90
N PHE A 14 7.41 26.86 -11.17
CA PHE A 14 7.33 25.80 -10.18
C PHE A 14 8.75 25.28 -9.92
N TYR A 15 9.29 25.59 -8.75
CA TYR A 15 10.47 24.90 -8.23
C TYR A 15 10.07 23.47 -7.83
N ILE A 16 10.38 22.50 -8.69
CA ILE A 16 10.41 21.10 -8.28
C ILE A 16 11.72 20.90 -7.52
N GLY A 17 11.66 21.08 -6.20
CA GLY A 17 12.71 20.62 -5.30
C GLY A 17 12.70 19.10 -5.25
N VAL A 18 13.54 18.44 -6.04
CA VAL A 18 13.81 17.00 -5.86
C VAL A 18 14.67 16.87 -4.60
N VAL A 19 14.03 16.53 -3.47
CA VAL A 19 14.76 16.09 -2.28
C VAL A 19 15.26 14.68 -2.55
N SER A 20 16.51 14.55 -2.98
CA SER A 20 17.20 13.27 -3.08
C SER A 20 17.68 12.87 -1.69
N GLY A 21 16.84 12.12 -0.96
CA GLY A 21 17.26 11.38 0.24
C GLY A 21 17.67 9.98 -0.18
N THR A 22 18.91 9.57 0.07
CA THR A 22 19.30 8.17 -0.06
C THR A 22 18.79 7.40 1.15
N ILE A 23 17.95 6.40 0.94
CA ILE A 23 17.68 5.39 1.98
C ILE A 23 18.99 4.61 2.15
N THR A 24 19.70 4.86 3.24
CA THR A 24 21.00 4.22 3.51
C THR A 24 20.86 2.90 4.25
N HIS A 25 19.71 2.67 4.91
CA HIS A 25 19.43 1.46 5.68
C HIS A 25 17.93 1.21 5.77
N VAL A 26 17.51 -0.01 5.44
CA VAL A 26 16.11 -0.47 5.57
C VAL A 26 16.06 -1.50 6.70
N ILE A 27 15.15 -1.27 7.65
CA ILE A 27 14.88 -2.20 8.74
C ILE A 27 13.47 -2.76 8.53
N ASP A 28 13.34 -4.08 8.53
CA ASP A 28 12.05 -4.75 8.50
C ASP A 28 11.41 -4.72 9.90
N LEU A 29 10.23 -4.11 10.01
CA LEU A 29 9.43 -4.05 11.24
C LEU A 29 8.22 -5.01 11.19
N GLY A 30 8.12 -5.83 10.14
CA GLY A 30 7.06 -6.80 9.95
C GLY A 30 7.33 -8.12 10.66
N HIS A 31 6.29 -8.69 11.27
CA HIS A 31 6.27 -10.10 11.62
C HIS A 31 5.84 -10.95 10.42
N LYS A 32 6.32 -12.19 10.37
CA LYS A 32 5.86 -13.17 9.39
C LYS A 32 4.35 -13.37 9.53
N LEU A 33 3.65 -13.33 8.39
CA LEU A 33 2.23 -13.68 8.30
C LEU A 33 2.08 -15.16 7.93
N GLU A 34 1.43 -15.93 8.80
CA GLU A 34 1.26 -17.38 8.68
C GLU A 34 0.04 -17.88 9.48
N GLU A 35 -0.29 -19.17 9.35
CA GLU A 35 -1.46 -19.79 10.00
C GLU A 35 -1.43 -19.68 11.55
N SER A 36 -0.24 -19.52 12.15
CA SER A 36 -0.04 -19.27 13.59
C SER A 36 -0.01 -17.80 13.98
N SER A 37 -0.16 -16.87 13.03
CA SER A 37 -0.24 -15.44 13.34
C SER A 37 -1.47 -15.15 14.21
N ILE A 38 -1.27 -14.32 15.22
CA ILE A 38 -2.30 -14.00 16.21
C ILE A 38 -3.24 -12.95 15.61
N ALA A 39 -4.53 -13.28 15.53
CA ALA A 39 -5.61 -12.35 15.28
C ALA A 39 -6.34 -12.00 16.58
N TRP A 40 -6.97 -10.83 16.62
CA TRP A 40 -7.73 -10.39 17.80
C TRP A 40 -8.97 -11.26 18.06
N ASP A 41 -9.68 -11.65 17.00
CA ASP A 41 -10.80 -12.61 17.08
C ASP A 41 -10.29 -14.03 16.85
N LEU A 42 -10.50 -14.91 17.83
CA LEU A 42 -10.15 -16.34 17.77
C LEU A 42 -10.87 -17.11 16.64
N LYS A 43 -11.89 -16.53 16.02
CA LYS A 43 -12.63 -17.15 14.90
C LYS A 43 -12.08 -16.80 13.52
N SER A 44 -11.15 -15.85 13.42
CA SER A 44 -10.55 -15.40 12.17
C SER A 44 -9.03 -15.58 12.20
N GLY A 45 -8.41 -15.72 11.04
CA GLY A 45 -6.97 -16.00 10.94
C GLY A 45 -6.46 -15.96 9.51
N PHE A 46 -5.18 -16.23 9.34
CA PHE A 46 -4.58 -16.41 8.03
C PHE A 46 -4.75 -17.86 7.57
N TYR A 47 -5.34 -18.07 6.41
CA TYR A 47 -5.53 -19.40 5.82
C TYR A 47 -5.19 -19.37 4.34
N TYR A 48 -4.48 -20.40 3.87
CA TYR A 48 -4.43 -20.64 2.44
C TYR A 48 -5.75 -21.27 1.98
N THR A 49 -6.50 -20.57 1.15
CA THR A 49 -7.73 -21.09 0.54
C THR A 49 -7.43 -22.03 -0.62
N LYS A 50 -6.24 -21.87 -1.23
CA LYS A 50 -5.75 -22.74 -2.29
C LYS A 50 -4.23 -22.77 -2.28
N LYS A 51 -3.64 -23.96 -2.18
CA LYS A 51 -2.19 -24.14 -2.35
C LYS A 51 -1.97 -24.81 -3.70
N ILE A 52 -1.62 -24.08 -4.76
CA ILE A 52 -1.16 -24.71 -6.00
C ILE A 52 0.35 -24.64 -6.09
N GLY A 53 0.98 -25.73 -5.69
CA GLY A 53 2.35 -26.02 -6.08
C GLY A 53 2.38 -26.63 -7.48
N ARG A 54 3.01 -25.92 -8.42
CA ARG A 54 3.44 -26.42 -9.75
C ARG A 54 2.32 -26.57 -10.79
N TYR A 55 2.04 -25.49 -11.50
CA TYR A 55 1.56 -25.58 -12.87
C TYR A 55 2.76 -25.72 -13.82
N SER A 56 2.72 -26.71 -14.68
CA SER A 56 3.40 -26.67 -15.98
C SER A 56 2.30 -26.37 -16.99
N VAL A 57 2.20 -25.12 -17.44
CA VAL A 57 1.18 -24.75 -18.43
C VAL A 57 1.75 -25.08 -19.82
N PRO A 58 1.11 -25.96 -20.62
CA PRO A 58 1.51 -26.16 -22.01
C PRO A 58 1.41 -24.84 -22.79
N PRO A 59 2.22 -24.62 -23.83
CA PRO A 59 3.17 -25.55 -24.44
C PRO A 59 4.59 -25.49 -23.86
N ASN A 60 4.92 -24.49 -23.04
CA ASN A 60 6.29 -24.23 -22.59
C ASN A 60 6.67 -24.92 -21.27
N ASN A 61 5.73 -25.58 -20.58
CA ASN A 61 5.95 -26.27 -19.31
C ASN A 61 6.69 -25.39 -18.27
N THR A 62 6.46 -24.08 -18.31
CA THR A 62 7.10 -23.15 -17.38
C THR A 62 6.55 -23.41 -15.98
N TRP A 63 7.46 -23.60 -15.03
CA TRP A 63 7.11 -23.77 -13.63
C TRP A 63 6.45 -22.49 -13.09
N TYR A 64 5.24 -22.65 -12.53
CA TYR A 64 4.50 -21.57 -11.88
C TYR A 64 3.85 -22.08 -10.59
N ALA A 65 3.88 -21.28 -9.52
CA ALA A 65 3.19 -21.56 -8.28
C ALA A 65 2.26 -20.40 -7.94
N ALA A 66 1.03 -20.71 -7.56
CA ALA A 66 0.00 -19.73 -7.21
C ALA A 66 -0.78 -20.22 -6.01
N ASN A 67 -0.62 -19.54 -4.89
CA ASN A 67 -1.44 -19.76 -3.72
C ASN A 67 -2.50 -18.66 -3.62
N GLU A 68 -3.67 -19.03 -3.14
CA GLU A 68 -4.71 -18.09 -2.70
C GLU A 68 -4.76 -18.17 -1.17
N PHE A 69 -4.99 -17.03 -0.52
CA PHE A 69 -5.13 -16.94 0.92
C PHE A 69 -6.28 -16.01 1.31
N MET A 70 -6.75 -16.18 2.53
CA MET A 70 -7.72 -15.34 3.22
C MET A 70 -7.09 -14.85 4.52
N THR A 71 -7.37 -13.59 4.87
CA THR A 71 -6.86 -12.96 6.09
C THR A 71 -7.86 -11.90 6.55
N PRO A 72 -8.10 -11.72 7.86
CA PRO A 72 -8.73 -10.51 8.36
C PRO A 72 -7.79 -9.30 8.17
N GLU A 73 -8.33 -8.08 8.23
CA GLU A 73 -7.54 -6.84 8.13
C GLU A 73 -6.62 -6.64 9.36
N HIS A 74 -7.06 -7.11 10.54
CA HIS A 74 -6.41 -6.88 11.84
C HIS A 74 -5.66 -8.12 12.33
N ILE A 75 -4.59 -8.51 11.63
CA ILE A 75 -3.73 -9.64 11.99
C ILE A 75 -2.26 -9.34 11.74
N GLY A 76 -1.38 -9.79 12.64
CA GLY A 76 0.06 -9.54 12.54
C GLY A 76 0.40 -8.04 12.51
N THR A 77 1.46 -7.67 11.81
CA THR A 77 1.79 -6.26 11.55
C THR A 77 0.82 -5.71 10.49
N HIS A 78 -0.02 -4.75 10.87
CA HIS A 78 -1.10 -4.22 10.03
C HIS A 78 -1.28 -2.69 10.19
N LEU A 79 -2.21 -2.13 9.42
CA LEU A 79 -2.57 -0.71 9.42
C LEU A 79 -4.06 -0.55 9.71
N ASP A 80 -4.41 0.22 10.74
CA ASP A 80 -5.77 0.65 11.00
C ASP A 80 -6.04 2.00 10.31
N ALA A 81 -7.02 2.03 9.41
CA ALA A 81 -7.51 3.28 8.85
C ALA A 81 -8.51 3.97 9.82
N PRO A 82 -8.72 5.30 9.72
CA PRO A 82 -9.71 5.99 10.55
C PRO A 82 -11.10 5.35 10.52
N TYR A 83 -11.50 4.77 9.39
CA TYR A 83 -12.77 4.05 9.24
C TYR A 83 -12.96 2.92 10.28
N HIS A 84 -11.86 2.31 10.77
CA HIS A 84 -11.92 1.23 11.75
C HIS A 84 -12.70 1.61 13.03
N PHE A 85 -12.66 2.88 13.44
CA PHE A 85 -13.35 3.39 14.63
C PHE A 85 -14.29 4.57 14.36
N ASN A 86 -14.43 4.99 13.09
CA ASN A 86 -15.24 6.14 12.72
C ASN A 86 -15.89 5.91 11.34
N GLU A 87 -17.22 5.73 11.30
CA GLU A 87 -17.97 5.47 10.07
C GLU A 87 -17.81 6.53 8.98
N LYS A 88 -17.36 7.75 9.33
CA LYS A 88 -17.09 8.85 8.38
C LYS A 88 -15.60 9.04 8.10
N GLY A 89 -14.74 8.22 8.69
CA GLY A 89 -13.30 8.25 8.50
C GLY A 89 -12.89 7.67 7.15
N TRP A 90 -11.64 7.94 6.76
CA TRP A 90 -11.05 7.34 5.57
C TRP A 90 -10.93 5.83 5.72
N THR A 91 -11.34 5.11 4.68
CA THR A 91 -10.93 3.72 4.41
C THR A 91 -9.47 3.68 3.97
N VAL A 92 -8.82 2.50 3.98
CA VAL A 92 -7.37 2.38 3.71
C VAL A 92 -6.99 3.01 2.35
N GLU A 93 -7.80 2.80 1.32
CA GLU A 93 -7.57 3.33 -0.04
C GLU A 93 -7.77 4.85 -0.16
N GLN A 94 -8.42 5.47 0.83
CA GLN A 94 -8.66 6.92 0.87
C GLN A 94 -7.56 7.69 1.60
N ILE A 95 -6.65 7.00 2.31
CA ILE A 95 -5.54 7.65 3.01
C ILE A 95 -4.58 8.25 1.97
N PRO A 96 -4.35 9.58 1.98
CA PRO A 96 -3.38 10.19 1.09
C PRO A 96 -1.97 9.63 1.34
N VAL A 97 -1.22 9.31 0.27
CA VAL A 97 0.08 8.63 0.34
C VAL A 97 1.12 9.41 1.15
N GLU A 98 0.98 10.73 1.22
CA GLU A 98 1.83 11.61 2.02
C GLU A 98 1.74 11.37 3.53
N HIS A 99 0.72 10.65 4.00
CA HIS A 99 0.57 10.22 5.39
C HIS A 99 1.25 8.86 5.71
N LEU A 100 1.82 8.16 4.71
CA LEU A 100 2.46 6.85 4.86
C LEU A 100 4.00 6.93 4.95
N LYS A 101 4.52 8.02 5.54
CA LYS A 101 5.96 8.32 5.59
C LYS A 101 6.60 7.89 6.90
#